data_AF-A0A1I6KS99-F1
#
_entry.id   AF-A0A1I6KS99-F1
#
_cell.length_a   1.000
_cell.length_b   1.000
_cell.length_c   1.000
_cell.angle_alpha   90.00
_cell.angle_beta   90.00
_cell.angle_gamma   90.00
#
_symmetry.space_group_name_H-M   'P 1'
#
loop_
_entity.id
_entity.type
_entity.pdbx_description
1 polymer ?
#
loop_
_entity_poly.entity_id
_entity_poly.type
_entity_poly.pdbx_seq_one_letter_code
_entity_poly.pdbx_strand_id
1 'polypeptide(L)'
;MRRQHAQALLDGLHAERCAGVPVALLEQARRSALGRRHLARAAWRAAPTVFAPDHERWQAWIETEDWLHWPHTTLESFTHELGAVAFGPALRVAVERSEVLFLREAFGLDAWRRAQAADPWRGAAPEAVRHMGRAAMQRCERDAQALRDAVFERGKIEFLGHAGRSDARLAERLALAYASAPALPCIKECWLPAGTVAELLASSRESDEAGAAEAPPE
;
A
#
# COMPACT_ATOMS: atom_id res chain seq x y z
N MET A 1 -12.88 -22.07 -1.93
CA MET A 1 -13.34 -20.74 -1.44
C MET A 1 -13.00 -20.44 0.01
N ARG A 2 -13.76 -20.83 1.05
CA ARG A 2 -13.50 -20.37 2.45
C ARG A 2 -12.06 -20.54 2.96
N ARG A 3 -11.40 -21.67 2.62
CA ARG A 3 -9.98 -21.90 2.97
C ARG A 3 -8.99 -21.02 2.20
N GLN A 4 -9.25 -20.76 0.92
CA GLN A 4 -8.42 -19.90 0.07
C GLN A 4 -8.48 -18.44 0.49
N HIS A 5 -9.63 -17.98 0.96
CA HIS A 5 -9.79 -16.59 1.36
C HIS A 5 -9.14 -16.28 2.71
N ALA A 6 -9.20 -17.25 3.64
CA ALA A 6 -8.42 -17.20 4.87
C ALA A 6 -6.90 -17.29 4.59
N GLN A 7 -6.48 -17.93 3.50
CA GLN A 7 -5.07 -18.02 3.10
C GLN A 7 -4.51 -16.69 2.60
N ALA A 8 -5.19 -16.05 1.65
CA ALA A 8 -4.78 -14.76 1.07
C ALA A 8 -4.59 -13.67 2.14
N LEU A 9 -5.48 -13.63 3.14
CA LEU A 9 -5.34 -12.72 4.26
C LEU A 9 -4.02 -12.90 5.04
N LEU A 10 -3.62 -14.14 5.31
CA LEU A 10 -2.44 -14.41 6.15
C LEU A 10 -1.14 -14.02 5.45
N ASP A 11 -1.17 -14.07 4.12
CA ASP A 11 -0.03 -13.71 3.28
C ASP A 11 0.14 -12.18 3.19
N GLY A 12 -0.94 -11.40 3.39
CA GLY A 12 -0.90 -9.93 3.48
C GLY A 12 -0.77 -9.35 4.89
N LEU A 13 -0.81 -10.15 5.96
CA LEU A 13 -0.76 -9.68 7.35
C LEU A 13 0.64 -9.19 7.75
N HIS A 14 0.76 -8.05 8.44
CA HIS A 14 2.07 -7.60 8.94
C HIS A 14 2.58 -8.49 10.09
N ALA A 15 3.90 -8.69 10.16
CA ALA A 15 4.52 -9.57 11.14
C ALA A 15 4.20 -9.20 12.60
N GLU A 16 4.25 -7.91 12.92
CA GLU A 16 3.91 -7.39 14.27
C GLU A 16 2.48 -7.69 14.72
N ARG A 17 1.54 -7.93 13.78
CA ARG A 17 0.16 -8.31 14.09
C ARG A 17 0.03 -9.79 14.49
N CYS A 18 1.11 -10.57 14.38
CA CYS A 18 1.16 -11.98 14.73
C CYS A 18 1.76 -12.23 16.13
N ALA A 19 1.52 -11.34 17.11
CA ALA A 19 1.95 -11.52 18.51
C ALA A 19 3.47 -11.67 18.71
N GLY A 20 4.29 -10.95 17.94
CA GLY A 20 5.74 -10.91 18.12
C GLY A 20 6.49 -12.17 17.71
N VAL A 21 5.89 -13.04 16.89
CA VAL A 21 6.58 -14.20 16.31
C VAL A 21 7.70 -13.72 15.35
N PRO A 22 8.93 -14.25 15.46
CA PRO A 22 10.02 -13.92 14.54
C PRO A 22 9.64 -14.11 13.07
N VAL A 23 10.09 -13.20 12.19
CA VAL A 23 9.74 -13.19 10.75
C VAL A 23 10.04 -14.54 10.07
N ALA A 24 11.19 -15.14 10.34
CA ALA A 24 11.55 -16.44 9.78
C ALA A 24 10.55 -17.56 10.16
N LEU A 25 10.04 -17.55 11.39
CA LEU A 25 9.02 -18.50 11.84
C LEU A 25 7.64 -18.19 11.24
N LEU A 26 7.33 -16.91 11.00
CA LEU A 26 6.12 -16.51 10.29
C LEU A 26 6.12 -17.00 8.85
N GLU A 27 7.24 -16.85 8.15
CA GLU A 27 7.39 -17.36 6.78
C GLU A 27 7.24 -18.89 6.73
N GLN A 28 7.86 -19.60 7.66
CA GLN A 28 7.72 -21.04 7.76
C GLN A 28 6.28 -21.45 8.10
N ALA A 29 5.61 -20.71 9.00
CA ALA A 29 4.21 -20.93 9.36
C ALA A 29 3.28 -20.65 8.17
N ARG A 30 3.55 -19.64 7.35
CA ARG A 30 2.86 -19.38 6.08
C ARG A 30 3.07 -20.49 5.07
N ARG A 31 4.17 -21.25 5.12
CA ARG A 31 4.37 -22.41 4.22
C ARG A 31 3.72 -23.71 4.73
N SER A 32 3.22 -23.74 5.97
CA SER A 32 2.63 -24.94 6.60
C SER A 32 1.13 -24.82 6.84
N ALA A 33 0.38 -25.90 6.58
CA ALA A 33 -1.07 -25.94 6.83
C ALA A 33 -1.42 -25.74 8.31
N LEU A 34 -0.61 -26.27 9.23
CA LEU A 34 -0.82 -26.10 10.67
C LEU A 34 -0.40 -24.70 11.12
N GLY A 35 0.74 -24.21 10.64
CA GLY A 35 1.20 -22.85 10.90
C GLY A 35 0.16 -21.80 10.50
N ARG A 36 -0.38 -21.89 9.28
CA ARG A 36 -1.47 -21.01 8.81
C ARG A 36 -2.70 -21.03 9.71
N ARG A 37 -3.10 -22.20 10.24
CA ARG A 37 -4.24 -22.29 11.18
C ARG A 37 -3.96 -21.53 12.49
N HIS A 38 -2.73 -21.60 13.00
CA HIS A 38 -2.34 -20.84 14.19
C HIS A 38 -2.32 -19.34 13.92
N LEU A 39 -1.77 -18.91 12.78
CA LEU A 39 -1.76 -17.50 12.38
C LEU A 39 -3.18 -16.95 12.21
N ALA A 40 -4.10 -17.70 11.58
CA ALA A 40 -5.50 -17.30 11.46
C ALA A 40 -6.18 -17.09 12.82
N ARG A 41 -5.93 -17.99 13.78
CA ARG A 41 -6.48 -17.85 15.14
C ARG A 41 -5.88 -16.66 15.88
N ALA A 42 -4.58 -16.41 15.73
CA ALA A 42 -3.92 -15.26 16.33
C ALA A 42 -4.46 -13.94 15.76
N ALA A 43 -4.57 -13.83 14.44
CA ALA A 43 -5.15 -12.68 13.75
C ALA A 43 -6.61 -12.44 14.16
N TRP A 44 -7.42 -13.49 14.22
CA TRP A 44 -8.81 -13.41 14.69
C TRP A 44 -8.93 -12.87 16.11
N ARG A 45 -8.05 -13.29 17.03
CA ARG A 45 -8.04 -12.77 18.40
C ARG A 45 -7.61 -11.31 18.48
N ALA A 46 -6.68 -10.90 17.63
CA ALA A 46 -6.15 -9.53 17.63
C ALA A 46 -7.12 -8.52 17.02
N ALA A 47 -7.92 -8.91 16.02
CA ALA A 47 -8.83 -8.01 15.31
C ALA A 47 -10.20 -8.68 15.02
N PRO A 48 -10.96 -9.11 16.03
CA PRO A 48 -12.15 -9.95 15.86
C PRO A 48 -13.23 -9.31 14.98
N THR A 49 -13.32 -7.97 14.96
CA THR A 49 -14.28 -7.21 14.15
C THR A 49 -13.97 -7.23 12.65
N VAL A 50 -12.68 -7.29 12.28
CA VAL A 50 -12.24 -7.40 10.89
C VAL A 50 -12.51 -8.79 10.32
N PHE A 51 -12.49 -9.79 11.20
CA PHE A 51 -12.75 -11.19 10.88
C PHE A 51 -14.18 -11.63 11.21
N ALA A 52 -15.06 -10.70 11.60
CA ALA A 52 -16.45 -11.01 11.88
C ALA A 52 -17.12 -11.51 10.59
N PRO A 53 -17.94 -12.57 10.66
CA PRO A 53 -18.42 -13.26 9.46
C PRO A 53 -19.54 -12.47 8.78
N ASP A 54 -19.19 -11.63 7.82
CA ASP A 54 -20.09 -11.20 6.73
C ASP A 54 -19.58 -11.82 5.43
N HIS A 55 -20.01 -13.05 5.14
CA HIS A 55 -19.48 -13.84 4.03
C HIS A 55 -19.83 -13.24 2.67
N GLU A 56 -21.01 -12.64 2.54
CA GLU A 56 -21.47 -12.02 1.30
C GLU A 56 -20.64 -10.79 0.96
N ARG A 57 -20.43 -9.92 1.95
CA ARG A 57 -19.54 -8.75 1.80
C ARG A 57 -18.12 -9.15 1.46
N TRP A 58 -17.63 -10.23 2.06
CA TRP A 58 -16.30 -10.75 1.79
C TRP A 58 -16.15 -11.27 0.35
N GLN A 59 -17.16 -11.95 -0.20
CA GLN A 59 -17.14 -12.40 -1.58
C GLN A 59 -17.17 -11.21 -2.55
N ALA A 60 -18.05 -10.24 -2.29
CA ALA A 60 -18.15 -9.04 -3.10
C ALA A 60 -16.81 -8.29 -3.19
N TRP A 61 -16.09 -8.14 -2.07
CA TRP A 61 -14.78 -7.47 -2.12
C TRP A 61 -13.73 -8.24 -2.90
N ILE A 62 -13.65 -9.57 -2.77
CA ILE A 62 -12.68 -10.36 -3.54
C ILE A 62 -12.90 -10.21 -5.05
N GLU A 63 -14.15 -10.17 -5.47
CA GLU A 63 -14.50 -10.05 -6.89
C GLU A 63 -14.13 -8.68 -7.48
N THR A 64 -14.00 -7.64 -6.65
CA THR A 64 -13.70 -6.28 -7.09
C THR A 64 -12.27 -5.82 -6.77
N GLU A 65 -11.66 -6.35 -5.71
CA GLU A 65 -10.43 -5.85 -5.10
C GLU A 65 -9.30 -6.91 -5.11
N ASP A 66 -8.67 -7.12 -6.28
CA ASP A 66 -7.62 -8.13 -6.47
C ASP A 66 -6.45 -8.01 -5.49
N TRP A 67 -6.14 -6.80 -5.02
CA TRP A 67 -5.08 -6.55 -4.05
C TRP A 67 -5.30 -7.23 -2.71
N LEU A 68 -6.52 -7.70 -2.41
CA LEU A 68 -6.80 -8.56 -1.25
C LEU A 68 -6.07 -9.91 -1.28
N HIS A 69 -5.57 -10.31 -2.46
CA HIS A 69 -4.80 -11.53 -2.65
C HIS A 69 -3.29 -11.29 -2.70
N TRP A 70 -2.86 -10.03 -2.69
CA TRP A 70 -1.44 -9.72 -2.80
C TRP A 70 -0.67 -10.12 -1.54
N PRO A 71 0.56 -10.65 -1.69
CA PRO A 71 1.44 -10.85 -0.55
C PRO A 71 1.84 -9.50 0.03
N HIS A 72 2.22 -9.51 1.31
CA HIS A 72 2.62 -8.31 2.05
C HIS A 72 3.63 -7.42 1.31
N THR A 73 4.66 -8.02 0.71
CA THR A 73 5.72 -7.30 -0.01
C THR A 73 5.20 -6.50 -1.21
N THR A 74 4.17 -7.03 -1.89
CA THR A 74 3.52 -6.34 -3.01
C THR A 74 2.65 -5.20 -2.49
N LEU A 75 1.92 -5.41 -1.38
CA LEU A 75 1.16 -4.35 -0.71
C LEU A 75 2.08 -3.22 -0.24
N GLU A 76 3.22 -3.53 0.36
CA GLU A 76 4.23 -2.54 0.78
C GLU A 76 4.81 -1.77 -0.40
N SER A 77 5.18 -2.46 -1.48
CA SER A 77 5.73 -1.84 -2.68
C SER A 77 4.73 -0.88 -3.32
N PHE A 78 3.47 -1.32 -3.46
CA PHE A 78 2.40 -0.48 -3.98
C PHE A 78 2.10 0.71 -3.06
N THR A 79 2.15 0.51 -1.74
CA THR A 79 2.01 1.60 -0.76
C THR A 79 3.10 2.65 -0.95
N HIS A 80 4.36 2.24 -1.12
CA HIS A 80 5.46 3.17 -1.38
C HIS A 80 5.27 3.93 -2.71
N GLU A 81 4.79 3.25 -3.76
CA GLU A 81 4.44 3.86 -5.04
C GLU A 81 3.36 4.94 -4.90
N LEU A 82 2.27 4.65 -4.19
CA LEU A 82 1.21 5.63 -3.93
C LEU A 82 1.75 6.87 -3.23
N GLY A 83 2.62 6.67 -2.23
CA GLY A 83 3.34 7.76 -1.57
C GLY A 83 4.13 8.61 -2.56
N ALA A 84 4.92 7.96 -3.43
CA ALA A 84 5.72 8.65 -4.43
C ALA A 84 4.87 9.48 -5.40
N VAL A 85 3.77 8.91 -5.91
CA VAL A 85 2.83 9.61 -6.79
C VAL A 85 2.19 10.81 -6.08
N ALA A 86 1.81 10.66 -4.82
CA ALA A 86 1.24 11.75 -4.01
C ALA A 86 2.24 12.90 -3.78
N PHE A 87 3.53 12.61 -3.64
CA PHE A 87 4.59 13.62 -3.55
C PHE A 87 4.97 14.23 -4.91
N GLY A 88 4.59 13.60 -6.03
CA GLY A 88 4.94 14.00 -7.39
C GLY A 88 4.83 15.50 -7.70
N PRO A 89 3.77 16.22 -7.27
CA PRO A 89 3.67 17.67 -7.47
C PRO A 89 4.79 18.48 -6.82
N ALA A 90 5.28 18.06 -5.65
CA ALA A 90 6.37 18.73 -4.94
C ALA A 90 7.74 18.30 -5.48
N LEU A 91 7.88 17.07 -5.97
CA LEU A 91 9.11 16.57 -6.58
C LEU A 91 9.39 17.22 -7.95
N ARG A 92 8.35 17.43 -8.76
CA ARG A 92 8.48 17.99 -10.12
C ARG A 92 9.00 19.43 -10.18
N VAL A 93 8.93 20.17 -9.07
CA VAL A 93 9.43 21.55 -8.97
C VAL A 93 10.87 21.63 -8.42
N ALA A 94 11.47 20.50 -8.03
CA ALA A 94 12.86 20.44 -7.63
C ALA A 94 13.76 20.58 -8.87
N VAL A 95 14.52 21.67 -8.94
CA VAL A 95 15.40 21.99 -10.08
C VAL A 95 16.88 21.91 -9.72
N GLU A 96 17.23 22.05 -8.45
CA GLU A 96 18.60 22.04 -8.00
C GLU A 96 19.19 20.63 -8.06
N ARG A 97 20.38 20.48 -8.66
CA ARG A 97 21.02 19.17 -8.87
C ARG A 97 21.19 18.40 -7.56
N SER A 98 21.61 19.07 -6.49
CA SER A 98 21.82 18.45 -5.18
C SER A 98 20.52 17.93 -4.57
N GLU A 99 19.42 18.66 -4.77
CA GLU A 99 18.08 18.25 -4.35
C GLU A 99 17.60 17.04 -5.16
N VAL A 100 17.74 17.08 -6.49
CA VAL A 100 17.36 15.95 -7.35
C VAL A 100 18.15 14.68 -7.01
N LEU A 101 19.45 14.79 -6.73
CA LEU A 101 20.26 13.63 -6.34
C LEU A 101 19.79 13.05 -5.00
N PHE A 102 19.55 13.91 -4.01
CA PHE A 102 19.00 13.49 -2.72
C PHE A 102 17.63 12.80 -2.87
N LEU A 103 16.72 13.38 -3.66
CA LEU A 103 15.39 12.81 -3.88
C LEU A 103 15.47 11.47 -4.62
N ARG A 104 16.36 11.31 -5.60
CA ARG A 104 16.58 10.02 -6.28
C ARG A 104 17.14 8.95 -5.34
N GLU A 105 18.01 9.34 -4.41
CA GLU A 105 18.54 8.44 -3.37
C GLU A 105 17.44 8.04 -2.38
N ALA A 106 16.64 9.01 -1.91
CA ALA A 106 15.56 8.75 -0.97
C ALA A 106 14.49 7.83 -1.56
N PHE A 107 13.92 8.19 -2.72
CA PHE A 107 12.81 7.45 -3.32
C PHE A 107 13.23 6.18 -4.06
N GLY A 108 14.50 6.09 -4.49
CA GLY A 108 14.92 5.12 -5.49
C GLY A 108 14.51 5.51 -6.90
N LEU A 109 15.21 4.96 -7.90
CA LEU A 109 15.07 5.40 -9.29
C LEU A 109 13.69 5.14 -9.88
N ASP A 110 13.09 3.99 -9.58
CA ASP A 110 11.81 3.60 -10.18
C ASP A 110 10.65 4.40 -9.61
N ALA A 111 10.57 4.53 -8.27
CA ALA A 111 9.55 5.36 -7.64
C ALA A 111 9.69 6.84 -8.03
N TRP A 112 10.92 7.34 -8.15
CA TRP A 112 11.18 8.68 -8.69
C TRP A 112 10.62 8.83 -10.12
N ARG A 113 10.94 7.91 -11.03
CA ARG A 113 10.43 7.95 -12.41
C ARG A 113 8.91 7.93 -12.46
N ARG A 114 8.27 7.06 -11.67
CA ARG A 114 6.80 7.00 -11.58
C ARG A 114 6.21 8.31 -11.07
N ALA A 115 6.77 8.89 -10.01
CA ALA A 115 6.30 10.16 -9.46
C ALA A 115 6.40 11.32 -10.46
N GLN A 116 7.44 11.31 -11.31
CA GLN A 116 7.61 12.31 -12.38
C GLN A 116 6.67 12.08 -13.55
N ALA A 117 6.39 10.82 -13.91
CA ALA A 117 5.55 10.46 -15.05
C ALA A 117 4.05 10.52 -14.76
N ALA A 118 3.63 10.23 -13.52
CA ALA A 118 2.21 10.19 -13.15
C ALA A 118 1.58 11.59 -13.17
N ASP A 119 0.41 11.71 -13.81
CA ASP A 119 -0.40 12.93 -13.80
C ASP A 119 -1.83 12.65 -13.33
N PRO A 120 -2.03 12.34 -12.04
CA PRO A 120 -3.33 11.90 -11.55
C PRO A 120 -4.36 13.05 -11.50
N TRP A 121 -3.91 14.31 -11.52
CA TRP A 121 -4.78 15.48 -11.59
C TRP A 121 -5.14 15.87 -13.03
N ARG A 122 -4.57 15.18 -14.04
CA ARG A 122 -4.73 15.49 -15.48
C ARG A 122 -4.44 16.96 -15.77
N GLY A 123 -3.36 17.47 -15.17
CA GLY A 123 -2.99 18.88 -15.18
C GLY A 123 -2.36 19.34 -13.87
N ALA A 124 -2.49 20.63 -13.58
CA ALA A 124 -1.86 21.20 -12.39
C ALA A 124 -2.52 20.69 -11.11
N ALA A 125 -1.72 20.03 -10.25
CA ALA A 125 -2.17 19.65 -8.92
C ALA A 125 -2.54 20.89 -8.06
N PRO A 126 -3.46 20.75 -7.08
CA PRO A 126 -3.79 21.80 -6.13
C PRO A 126 -2.54 22.34 -5.42
N GLU A 127 -2.49 23.65 -5.22
CA GLU A 127 -1.34 24.30 -4.60
C GLU A 127 -1.11 23.81 -3.15
N ALA A 128 -2.20 23.54 -2.43
CA ALA A 128 -2.13 22.96 -1.08
C ALA A 128 -1.36 21.63 -1.06
N VAL A 129 -1.58 20.73 -2.03
CA VAL A 129 -0.88 19.45 -2.11
C VAL A 129 0.61 19.66 -2.35
N ARG A 130 0.99 20.59 -3.24
CA ARG A 130 2.40 20.96 -3.45
C ARG A 130 3.05 21.47 -2.16
N HIS A 131 2.39 22.40 -1.47
CA HIS A 131 2.93 22.98 -0.24
C HIS A 131 3.05 21.96 0.89
N MET A 132 2.06 21.08 1.05
CA MET A 132 2.11 19.99 2.03
C MET A 132 3.24 19.00 1.73
N GLY A 133 3.42 18.61 0.46
CA GLY A 133 4.53 17.76 0.04
C GLY A 133 5.89 18.42 0.31
N ARG A 134 6.05 19.70 -0.03
CA ARG A 134 7.27 20.47 0.24
C ARG A 134 7.57 20.58 1.74
N ALA A 135 6.56 20.90 2.55
CA ALA A 135 6.69 20.99 3.99
C ALA A 135 7.02 19.63 4.63
N ALA A 136 6.52 18.52 4.08
CA ALA A 136 6.92 17.18 4.50
C ALA A 136 8.39 16.90 4.18
N MET A 137 8.86 17.18 2.96
CA MET A 137 10.26 17.00 2.59
C MET A 137 11.22 17.86 3.44
N GLN A 138 10.84 19.10 3.74
CA GLN A 138 11.65 20.01 4.57
C GLN A 138 11.83 19.50 6.00
N ARG A 139 10.77 18.91 6.59
CA ARG A 139 10.82 18.32 7.94
C ARG A 139 11.75 17.11 8.05
N CYS A 140 12.09 16.48 6.93
CA CYS A 140 13.04 15.37 6.91
C CYS A 140 14.49 15.85 6.96
N GLU A 141 14.78 17.16 6.90
CA GLU A 141 16.15 17.71 7.09
C GLU A 141 17.26 17.08 6.24
N ARG A 142 16.94 16.62 5.02
CA ARG A 142 17.84 15.84 4.14
C ARG A 142 18.26 14.46 4.68
N ASP A 143 17.48 13.89 5.59
CA ASP A 143 17.53 12.48 5.93
C ASP A 143 16.70 11.68 4.90
N ALA A 144 17.41 10.85 4.12
CA ALA A 144 16.81 10.01 3.09
C ALA A 144 15.90 8.93 3.68
N GLN A 145 16.22 8.40 4.87
CA GLN A 145 15.40 7.41 5.55
C GLN A 145 14.13 8.05 6.09
N ALA A 146 14.23 9.20 6.76
CA ALA A 146 13.05 9.92 7.23
C ALA A 146 12.10 10.30 6.08
N LEU A 147 12.64 10.63 4.91
CA LEU A 147 11.83 10.89 3.72
C LEU A 147 11.17 9.62 3.16
N ARG A 148 11.87 8.49 3.11
CA ARG A 148 11.27 7.19 2.76
C ARG A 148 10.11 6.84 3.67
N ASP A 149 10.30 7.01 4.98
CA ASP A 149 9.26 6.71 5.97
C ASP A 149 8.06 7.64 5.78
N ALA A 150 8.28 8.94 5.55
CA ALA A 150 7.21 9.90 5.28
C ALA A 150 6.43 9.59 3.99
N VAL A 151 7.12 9.13 2.94
CA VAL A 151 6.51 8.68 1.68
C VAL A 151 5.66 7.44 1.91
N PHE A 152 6.17 6.46 2.65
CA PHE A 152 5.42 5.26 2.98
C PHE A 152 4.19 5.56 3.84
N GLU A 153 4.32 6.39 4.88
CA GLU A 153 3.19 6.90 5.67
C GLU A 153 2.15 7.59 4.81
N ARG A 154 2.60 8.39 3.83
CA ARG A 154 1.68 9.04 2.91
C ARG A 154 0.92 8.00 2.09
N GLY A 155 1.63 7.04 1.51
CA GLY A 155 1.05 5.94 0.74
C GLY A 155 0.00 5.13 1.51
N LYS A 156 0.26 4.84 2.80
CA LYS A 156 -0.70 4.16 3.67
C LYS A 156 -2.03 4.90 3.75
N ILE A 157 -1.98 6.22 3.91
CA ILE A 157 -3.18 7.06 4.01
C ILE A 157 -3.95 7.09 2.69
N GLU A 158 -3.25 7.16 1.55
CA GLU A 158 -3.92 7.09 0.24
C GLU A 158 -4.62 5.74 0.04
N PHE A 159 -3.95 4.63 0.38
CA PHE A 159 -4.50 3.30 0.17
C PHE A 159 -5.67 2.98 1.13
N LEU A 160 -5.50 3.31 2.42
CA LEU A 160 -6.57 3.19 3.42
C LEU A 160 -7.75 4.09 3.11
N GLY A 161 -7.49 5.30 2.58
CA GLY A 161 -8.53 6.21 2.13
C GLY A 161 -9.28 5.68 0.90
N HIS A 162 -8.59 5.03 -0.05
CA HIS A 162 -9.24 4.33 -1.15
C HIS A 162 -10.15 3.20 -0.65
N ALA A 163 -9.62 2.29 0.16
CA ALA A 163 -10.39 1.19 0.74
C ALA A 163 -11.60 1.70 1.54
N GLY A 164 -11.42 2.77 2.32
CA GLY A 164 -12.46 3.36 3.15
C GLY A 164 -13.57 4.06 2.38
N ARG A 165 -13.31 4.54 1.15
CA ARG A 165 -14.35 5.08 0.26
C ARG A 165 -15.32 3.99 -0.21
N SER A 166 -14.83 2.77 -0.39
CA SER A 166 -15.65 1.60 -0.74
C SER A 166 -16.37 1.03 0.49
N ASP A 167 -15.63 0.71 1.56
CA ASP A 167 -16.18 0.24 2.84
C ASP A 167 -15.19 0.50 3.98
N ALA A 168 -15.65 1.06 5.10
CA ALA A 168 -14.81 1.30 6.29
C ALA A 168 -14.15 0.00 6.82
N ARG A 169 -14.83 -1.15 6.73
CA ARG A 169 -14.28 -2.46 7.12
C ARG A 169 -13.17 -2.94 6.19
N LEU A 170 -13.23 -2.55 4.92
CA LEU A 170 -12.16 -2.85 3.96
C LEU A 170 -10.88 -2.09 4.32
N ALA A 171 -11.01 -0.84 4.79
CA ALA A 171 -9.88 -0.08 5.33
C ALA A 171 -9.32 -0.68 6.63
N GLU A 172 -10.19 -1.07 7.57
CA GLU A 172 -9.75 -1.77 8.80
C GLU A 172 -9.00 -3.06 8.48
N ARG A 173 -9.37 -3.75 7.39
CA ARG A 173 -8.68 -4.94 6.93
C ARG A 173 -7.32 -4.62 6.34
N LEU A 174 -7.24 -3.67 5.41
CA LEU A 174 -5.98 -3.23 4.82
C LEU A 174 -5.02 -2.72 5.90
N ALA A 175 -5.52 -2.10 6.96
CA ALA A 175 -4.70 -1.66 8.11
C ALA A 175 -3.93 -2.79 8.80
N LEU A 176 -4.37 -4.05 8.66
CA LEU A 176 -3.65 -5.22 9.18
C LEU A 176 -2.36 -5.52 8.39
N ALA A 177 -2.22 -5.00 7.17
CA ALA A 177 -1.00 -5.10 6.38
C ALA A 177 0.12 -4.17 6.89
N TYR A 178 -0.12 -3.38 7.93
CA TYR A 178 0.87 -2.45 8.47
C TYR A 178 1.13 -2.70 9.97
N ALA A 179 2.39 -2.49 10.39
CA ALA A 179 2.82 -2.46 11.79
C ALA A 179 1.91 -1.53 12.61
N SER A 180 1.85 -0.28 12.17
CA SER A 180 0.96 0.76 12.66
C SER A 180 0.17 1.35 11.49
N ALA A 181 -1.12 1.55 11.72
CA ALA A 181 -2.01 2.23 10.77
C ALA A 181 -2.41 3.58 11.36
N PRO A 182 -2.55 4.63 10.53
CA PRO A 182 -3.14 5.90 10.94
C PRO A 182 -4.55 5.69 11.51
N ALA A 183 -5.01 6.64 12.33
CA ALA A 183 -6.38 6.63 12.82
C ALA A 183 -7.36 6.80 11.64
N LEU A 184 -8.34 5.89 11.52
CA LEU A 184 -9.42 6.01 10.54
C LEU A 184 -10.42 7.11 11.00
N PRO A 185 -11.03 7.89 10.08
CA PRO A 185 -11.04 7.70 8.62
C PRO A 185 -10.01 8.55 7.85
N CYS A 186 -9.11 7.87 7.13
CA CYS A 186 -8.05 8.48 6.29
C CYS A 186 -8.56 9.20 5.03
N ILE A 187 -9.81 9.00 4.63
CA ILE A 187 -10.39 9.50 3.36
C ILE A 187 -10.26 11.02 3.24
N LYS A 188 -10.41 11.75 4.35
CA LYS A 188 -10.35 13.22 4.37
C LYS A 188 -8.92 13.77 4.30
N GLU A 189 -7.93 12.89 4.45
CA GLU A 189 -6.51 13.25 4.46
C GLU A 189 -5.79 12.84 3.16
N CYS A 190 -6.49 12.17 2.23
CA CYS A 190 -5.97 11.82 0.91
C CYS A 190 -5.60 13.07 0.11
N TRP A 191 -4.42 13.04 -0.51
CA TRP A 191 -3.97 14.05 -1.47
C TRP A 191 -4.37 13.68 -2.89
N LEU A 192 -4.38 12.37 -3.20
CA LEU A 192 -4.69 11.91 -4.55
C LEU A 192 -6.19 12.05 -4.85
N PRO A 193 -6.56 12.36 -6.10
CA PRO A 193 -7.94 12.28 -6.55
C PRO A 193 -8.55 10.89 -6.31
N ALA A 194 -9.85 10.85 -6.05
CA ALA A 194 -10.52 9.63 -5.55
C ALA A 194 -10.33 8.39 -6.45
N GLY A 195 -10.26 8.58 -7.78
CA GLY A 195 -10.11 7.51 -8.78
C GLY A 195 -8.67 7.06 -9.02
N THR A 196 -7.66 7.83 -8.61
CA THR A 196 -6.25 7.57 -8.97
C THR A 196 -5.75 6.21 -8.49
N VAL A 197 -6.08 5.82 -7.25
CA VAL A 197 -5.64 4.53 -6.71
C VAL A 197 -6.24 3.37 -7.52
N ALA A 198 -7.51 3.48 -7.91
CA ALA A 198 -8.18 2.47 -8.74
C ALA A 198 -7.55 2.38 -10.15
N GLU A 199 -7.23 3.52 -10.77
CA GLU A 199 -6.54 3.57 -12.07
C GLU A 199 -5.16 2.89 -11.99
N LEU A 200 -4.37 3.18 -10.94
CA LEU A 200 -3.05 2.57 -10.73
C LEU A 200 -3.13 1.06 -10.43
N LEU A 201 -4.14 0.62 -9.70
CA LEU A 201 -4.42 -0.80 -9.47
C LEU A 201 -4.74 -1.52 -10.78
N ALA A 202 -5.54 -0.90 -11.67
CA ALA A 202 -5.87 -1.47 -12.97
C ALA A 202 -4.63 -1.60 -13.88
N SER A 203 -3.79 -0.57 -13.97
CA SER A 203 -2.57 -0.61 -14.79
C SER A 203 -1.55 -1.65 -14.30
N SER A 204 -1.55 -1.95 -13.00
CA SER A 204 -0.69 -2.99 -12.42
C SER A 204 -1.13 -4.39 -12.89
N ARG A 205 -2.44 -4.64 -13.04
CA ARG A 205 -2.98 -5.90 -13.58
C ARG A 205 -2.58 -6.12 -15.04
N GLU A 206 -2.71 -5.08 -15.86
CA GLU A 206 -2.36 -5.14 -17.29
C GLU A 206 -0.86 -5.44 -17.51
N SER A 207 0.00 -4.92 -16.63
CA SER A 207 1.44 -5.16 -16.70
C SER A 207 1.82 -6.61 -16.35
N ASP A 208 1.14 -7.21 -15.37
CA ASP A 208 1.35 -8.60 -14.97
C ASP A 208 0.86 -9.59 -16.04
N GLU A 209 -0.29 -9.30 -16.68
CA GLU A 209 -0.84 -10.12 -17.77
C GLU A 209 0.04 -10.07 -19.03
N ALA A 210 0.58 -8.90 -19.38
CA ALA A 210 1.49 -8.75 -20.51
C ALA A 210 2.82 -9.49 -20.28
N GLY A 211 3.38 -9.42 -19.07
CA GLY A 211 4.61 -10.15 -18.70
C GLY A 211 4.43 -11.67 -18.67
N ALA A 212 3.24 -12.16 -18.31
CA ALA A 212 2.92 -13.59 -18.34
C ALA A 212 2.76 -14.14 -19.77
N ALA A 213 2.30 -13.31 -20.72
CA ALA A 213 2.14 -13.69 -22.13
C ALA A 213 3.47 -13.78 -22.91
N GLU A 214 4.52 -13.11 -22.44
CA GLU A 214 5.85 -13.11 -23.08
C GLU A 214 6.79 -14.22 -22.58
N ALA A 215 6.42 -15.01 -21.57
CA ALA A 215 7.22 -16.15 -21.12
C ALA A 215 7.17 -17.28 -22.19
N PRO A 216 8.31 -17.66 -22.80
CA PRO A 216 8.32 -18.72 -23.81
C PRO A 216 7.94 -20.06 -23.17
N PRO A 217 7.24 -20.94 -23.90
CA PRO A 217 6.92 -22.27 -23.41
C PRO A 217 8.23 -23.05 -23.21
N GLU A 218 8.40 -23.62 -22.01
CA GLU A 218 9.48 -24.59 -21.71
C GLU A 218 9.37 -25.86 -22.56
#